data_AF-A0A524P7X9-F1
#
_entry.id   AF-A0A524P7X9-F1
#
_cell.length_a   1.000
_cell.length_b   1.000
_cell.length_c   1.000
_cell.angle_alpha   90.00
_cell.angle_beta   90.00
_cell.angle_gamma   90.00
#
_symmetry.space_group_name_H-M   'P 1'
#
loop_
_entity.id
_entity.type
_entity.pdbx_description
1 polymer ?
#
loop_
_entity_poly.entity_id
_entity_poly.type
_entity_poly.pdbx_seq_one_letter_code
_entity_poly.pdbx_strand_id
1 'polypeptide(L)'
;MFSIFGQLGPEAIFSYPIPDDSSVELEDKMHYTSKYSQRNYMQVAVKSISLLLSDYTFENPEGIKLDQVAIFGVLPYPDIKTIGFTYFTYYFSTKTQQYIPATLTLFVPEIHRSFIYDS
;
A
#
# COMPACT_ATOMS: atom_id res chain seq x y z
N MET A 1 -4.73 4.19 -1.85
CA MET A 1 -5.11 2.85 -1.35
C MET A 1 -4.64 2.70 0.09
N PHE A 2 -5.48 2.16 0.95
CA PHE A 2 -5.16 1.79 2.31
C PHE A 2 -5.07 0.26 2.43
N SER A 3 -4.01 -0.21 3.08
CA SER A 3 -3.74 -1.63 3.31
C SER A 3 -3.46 -1.91 4.77
N ILE A 4 -3.78 -3.13 5.20
CA ILE A 4 -3.60 -3.60 6.56
C ILE A 4 -3.20 -5.07 6.55
N PHE A 5 -2.56 -5.56 7.61
CA PHE A 5 -2.44 -7.00 7.84
C PHE A 5 -3.70 -7.52 8.55
N GLY A 6 -4.57 -8.15 7.77
CA GLY A 6 -5.80 -8.79 8.21
C GLY A 6 -5.58 -10.21 8.74
N GLN A 7 -6.66 -11.00 8.80
CA GLN A 7 -6.61 -12.36 9.34
C GLN A 7 -5.87 -13.34 8.42
N LEU A 8 -5.93 -13.11 7.10
CA LEU A 8 -5.31 -13.97 6.11
C LEU A 8 -3.97 -13.41 5.59
N GLY A 9 -3.53 -12.26 6.12
CA GLY A 9 -2.31 -11.57 5.73
C GLY A 9 -2.58 -10.16 5.21
N PRO A 10 -1.67 -9.60 4.38
CA PRO A 10 -1.84 -8.27 3.82
C PRO A 10 -3.08 -8.17 2.92
N GLU A 11 -3.90 -7.16 3.16
CA GLU A 11 -5.15 -6.91 2.45
C GLU A 11 -5.26 -5.44 2.03
N ALA A 12 -5.81 -5.18 0.84
CA ALA A 12 -6.18 -3.85 0.39
C ALA A 12 -7.64 -3.55 0.81
N ILE A 13 -7.81 -2.79 1.89
CA ILE A 13 -9.12 -2.51 2.48
C ILE A 13 -9.87 -1.41 1.74
N PHE A 14 -9.13 -0.41 1.26
CA PHE A 14 -9.71 0.68 0.48
C PHE A 14 -8.80 0.99 -0.71
N SER A 15 -9.38 1.01 -1.90
CA SER A 15 -8.68 1.39 -3.13
C SER A 15 -9.45 2.51 -3.82
N TYR A 16 -8.70 3.49 -4.29
CA TYR A 16 -9.21 4.52 -5.19
C TYR A 16 -8.16 4.72 -6.29
N PRO A 17 -8.56 4.68 -7.57
CA PRO A 17 -9.91 4.41 -8.07
C PRO A 17 -10.39 2.97 -7.75
N ILE A 18 -11.70 2.69 -7.87
CA ILE A 18 -12.25 1.34 -7.63
C ILE A 18 -11.67 0.36 -8.66
N PRO A 19 -11.30 -0.87 -8.27
CA PRO A 19 -10.80 -1.87 -9.21
C PRO A 19 -11.78 -2.16 -10.36
N ASP A 20 -11.26 -2.37 -11.57
CA ASP A 20 -12.09 -2.61 -12.76
C ASP A 20 -12.87 -3.94 -12.69
N ASP A 21 -12.35 -4.89 -11.93
CA ASP A 21 -12.93 -6.20 -11.62
C ASP A 21 -13.73 -6.21 -10.29
N SER A 22 -14.07 -5.03 -9.76
CA SER A 22 -14.88 -4.92 -8.55
C SER A 22 -16.36 -5.16 -8.83
N SER A 23 -17.05 -5.85 -7.92
CA SER A 23 -18.51 -6.00 -7.94
C SER A 23 -19.25 -4.80 -7.34
N VAL A 24 -18.53 -3.74 -6.94
CA VAL A 24 -19.10 -2.54 -6.32
C VAL A 24 -19.50 -1.55 -7.41
N GLU A 25 -20.80 -1.42 -7.65
CA GLU A 25 -21.36 -0.35 -8.47
C GLU A 25 -21.40 0.95 -7.65
N LEU A 26 -20.51 1.90 -7.96
CA LEU A 26 -20.68 3.29 -7.48
C LEU A 26 -21.56 4.04 -8.48
N GLU A 27 -22.57 4.77 -8.00
CA GLU A 27 -23.43 5.61 -8.82
C GLU A 27 -22.59 6.53 -9.75
N ASP A 28 -22.96 6.52 -11.03
CA ASP A 28 -22.31 6.97 -12.28
C ASP A 28 -21.66 8.38 -12.36
N LYS A 29 -21.34 9.06 -11.25
CA LYS A 29 -20.80 10.44 -11.29
C LYS A 29 -19.29 10.59 -11.21
N MET A 30 -18.52 9.50 -11.27
CA MET A 30 -17.06 9.57 -11.38
C MET A 30 -16.57 8.71 -12.55
N HIS A 31 -16.50 9.31 -13.74
CA HIS A 31 -15.82 8.76 -14.92
C HIS A 31 -14.29 8.67 -14.71
N TYR A 32 -13.84 7.85 -13.76
CA TYR A 32 -12.46 7.39 -13.71
C TYR A 32 -12.45 5.91 -14.01
N THR A 33 -12.12 5.56 -15.27
CA THR A 33 -11.83 4.18 -15.63
C THR A 33 -10.56 3.76 -14.90
N SER A 34 -10.71 2.91 -13.90
CA SER A 34 -9.55 2.35 -13.20
C SER A 34 -8.79 1.44 -14.17
N LYS A 35 -7.49 1.67 -14.30
CA LYS A 35 -6.60 0.77 -15.05
C LYS A 35 -6.14 -0.43 -14.22
N TYR A 36 -6.52 -0.49 -12.95
CA TYR A 36 -6.02 -1.49 -12.01
C TYR A 36 -7.12 -2.49 -11.65
N SER A 37 -6.73 -3.77 -11.66
CA SER A 37 -7.51 -4.87 -11.11
C SER A 37 -7.29 -5.00 -9.60
N GLN A 38 -8.17 -5.72 -8.91
CA GLN A 38 -8.09 -6.04 -7.49
C GLN A 38 -6.78 -6.78 -7.19
N ARG A 39 -6.34 -7.62 -8.13
CA ARG A 39 -5.04 -8.29 -8.06
C ARG A 39 -3.88 -7.29 -7.95
N ASN A 40 -3.93 -6.18 -8.67
CA ASN A 40 -2.86 -5.18 -8.61
C ASN A 40 -2.82 -4.51 -7.23
N TYR A 41 -3.96 -4.16 -6.65
CA TYR A 41 -4.00 -3.62 -5.28
C TYR A 41 -3.52 -4.62 -4.25
N MET A 42 -3.84 -5.90 -4.42
CA MET A 42 -3.33 -6.96 -3.56
C MET A 42 -1.80 -7.08 -3.62
N GLN A 43 -1.20 -7.00 -4.83
CA GLN A 43 0.26 -6.98 -4.98
C GLN A 43 0.90 -5.80 -4.24
N VAL A 44 0.27 -4.62 -4.29
CA VAL A 44 0.73 -3.42 -3.57
C VAL A 44 0.63 -3.61 -2.05
N ALA A 45 -0.49 -4.16 -1.56
CA ALA A 45 -0.71 -4.46 -0.15
C ALA A 45 0.34 -5.44 0.39
N VAL A 46 0.54 -6.57 -0.30
CA VAL A 46 1.53 -7.59 0.09
C VAL A 46 2.92 -7.00 0.14
N LYS A 47 3.37 -6.31 -0.91
CA LYS A 47 4.73 -5.77 -0.96
C LYS A 47 4.98 -4.72 0.14
N SER A 48 4.03 -3.79 0.32
CA SER A 48 4.21 -2.69 1.28
C SER A 48 4.16 -3.17 2.73
N ILE A 49 3.23 -4.06 3.08
CA ILE A 49 3.11 -4.60 4.43
C ILE A 49 4.27 -5.55 4.75
N SER A 50 4.68 -6.40 3.80
CA SER A 50 5.84 -7.28 4.00
C SER A 50 7.13 -6.50 4.23
N LEU A 51 7.31 -5.36 3.54
CA LEU A 51 8.45 -4.49 3.77
C LEU A 51 8.43 -3.90 5.19
N LEU A 52 7.28 -3.39 5.65
CA LEU A 52 7.13 -2.86 7.00
C LEU A 52 7.42 -3.92 8.07
N LEU A 53 6.91 -5.14 7.88
CA LEU A 53 7.15 -6.26 8.79
C LEU A 53 8.59 -6.74 8.77
N SER A 54 9.31 -6.61 7.65
CA SER A 54 10.72 -6.95 7.53
C SER A 54 11.60 -6.01 8.34
N ASP A 55 11.36 -4.70 8.23
CA ASP A 55 12.23 -3.68 8.84
C ASP A 55 11.85 -3.39 10.30
N TYR A 56 10.58 -3.53 10.65
CA TYR A 56 10.05 -3.22 11.99
C TYR A 56 9.20 -4.39 12.47
N THR A 57 9.86 -5.49 12.83
CA THR A 57 9.18 -6.64 13.43
C THR A 57 8.57 -6.28 14.78
N PHE A 58 7.61 -7.10 15.25
CA PHE A 58 7.00 -6.96 16.57
C PHE A 58 8.02 -6.99 17.72
N GLU A 59 9.20 -7.56 17.45
CA GLU A 59 10.33 -7.69 18.36
C GLU A 59 11.46 -6.77 17.89
N ASN A 60 11.22 -5.45 17.87
CA ASN A 60 12.26 -4.52 17.42
C ASN A 60 13.43 -4.50 18.43
N PRO A 61 14.64 -4.96 18.06
CA PRO A 61 15.79 -4.99 18.96
C PRO A 61 16.31 -3.59 19.31
N GLU A 62 15.95 -2.55 18.55
CA GLU A 62 16.40 -1.17 18.74
C GLU A 62 15.55 -0.37 19.74
N GLY A 63 14.51 -0.97 20.33
CA GLY A 63 13.67 -0.32 21.34
C GLY A 63 12.72 0.75 20.80
N ILE A 64 12.60 0.89 19.47
CA ILE A 64 11.59 1.75 18.84
C ILE A 64 10.22 1.14 19.11
N LYS A 65 9.34 1.92 19.72
CA LYS A 65 7.96 1.51 19.95
C LYS A 65 7.19 1.56 18.64
N LEU A 66 6.36 0.54 18.39
CA LEU A 66 5.60 0.42 17.13
C LEU A 66 4.66 1.61 16.87
N ASP A 67 4.17 2.26 17.93
CA ASP A 67 3.35 3.49 17.85
C ASP A 67 4.11 4.73 17.34
N GLN A 68 5.45 4.65 17.26
CA GLN A 68 6.30 5.73 16.75
C GLN A 68 6.71 5.52 15.29
N VAL A 69 6.33 4.40 14.68
CA VAL A 69 6.67 4.11 13.28
C VAL A 69 5.80 4.97 12.36
N ALA A 70 6.44 5.94 11.71
CA ALA A 70 5.86 6.86 10.74
C ALA A 70 6.86 7.09 9.61
N ILE A 71 6.85 6.22 8.60
CA ILE A 71 7.87 6.19 7.53
C ILE A 71 7.21 6.53 6.21
N PHE A 72 7.88 7.36 5.40
CA PHE A 72 7.51 7.60 4.02
C PHE A 72 8.51 6.93 3.09
N GLY A 73 8.00 6.18 2.10
CA GLY A 73 8.81 5.52 1.11
C GLY A 73 8.22 5.64 -0.29
N VAL A 74 9.08 5.46 -1.28
CA VAL A 74 8.70 5.43 -2.68
C VAL A 74 8.90 4.00 -3.17
N LEU A 75 7.81 3.30 -3.44
CA LEU A 75 7.83 1.91 -3.87
C LEU A 75 7.57 1.82 -5.38
N PRO A 76 8.51 1.27 -6.17
CA PRO A 76 8.26 0.99 -7.58
C PRO A 76 7.40 -0.28 -7.73
N TYR A 77 6.41 -0.21 -8.61
CA TYR A 77 5.57 -1.34 -9.04
C TYR A 77 5.64 -1.49 -10.57
N PRO A 78 6.75 -2.03 -11.11
CA PRO A 78 7.00 -2.08 -12.54
C PRO A 78 5.95 -2.90 -13.30
N ASP A 79 5.44 -3.96 -12.69
CA ASP A 79 4.41 -4.85 -13.28
C ASP A 79 3.11 -4.10 -13.62
N ILE A 80 2.85 -2.98 -12.94
CA ILE A 80 1.67 -2.13 -13.14
C ILE A 80 2.05 -0.69 -13.53
N LYS A 81 3.29 -0.46 -13.96
CA LYS A 81 3.82 0.84 -14.46
C LYS A 81 3.49 2.02 -13.56
N THR A 82 3.63 1.83 -12.25
CA THR A 82 3.18 2.79 -11.25
C THR A 82 4.19 2.91 -10.13
N ILE A 83 4.31 4.10 -9.58
CA ILE A 83 5.07 4.39 -8.37
C ILE A 83 4.08 4.62 -7.23
N GLY A 84 4.30 3.97 -6.09
CA GLY A 84 3.56 4.20 -4.87
C GLY A 84 4.32 5.11 -3.92
N PHE A 85 3.76 6.26 -3.57
CA PHE A 85 4.19 7.00 -2.39
C PHE A 85 3.48 6.40 -1.18
N THR A 86 4.22 5.64 -0.38
CA THR A 86 3.69 4.81 0.68
C THR A 86 4.08 5.38 2.04
N TYR A 87 3.08 5.61 2.89
CA TYR A 87 3.24 5.86 4.30
C TYR A 87 3.07 4.53 5.05
N PHE A 88 4.00 4.21 5.94
CA PHE A 88 4.03 2.97 6.73
C PHE A 88 3.88 3.29 8.21
N THR A 89 3.00 2.55 8.88
CA THR A 89 2.71 2.77 10.30
C THR A 89 2.12 1.53 10.96
N TYR A 90 1.98 1.56 12.29
CA TYR A 90 1.24 0.57 13.05
C TYR A 90 0.05 1.23 13.76
N TYR A 91 -1.10 0.54 13.76
CA TYR A 91 -2.28 0.93 14.52
C TYR A 91 -2.50 -0.05 15.68
N PHE A 92 -2.72 0.46 16.89
CA PHE A 92 -3.08 -0.38 18.02
C PHE A 92 -4.57 -0.74 18.01
N SER A 93 -4.88 -2.02 17.85
CA SER A 93 -6.24 -2.52 17.90
C SER A 93 -6.62 -2.89 19.33
N THR A 94 -7.59 -2.16 19.90
CA THR A 94 -8.15 -2.46 21.22
C THR A 94 -8.89 -3.79 21.25
N LYS A 95 -9.41 -4.27 20.10
CA LYS A 95 -10.11 -5.55 19.99
C LYS A 95 -9.18 -6.74 20.10
N THR A 96 -7.99 -6.66 19.50
CA THR A 96 -7.00 -7.74 19.48
C THR A 96 -5.86 -7.52 20.47
N GLN A 97 -5.79 -6.35 21.12
CA GLN A 97 -4.73 -5.93 22.04
C GLN A 97 -3.33 -6.01 21.41
N GLN A 98 -3.24 -5.72 20.10
CA GLN A 98 -2.03 -5.87 19.31
C GLN A 98 -1.88 -4.70 18.32
N TYR A 99 -0.63 -4.39 17.98
CA TYR A 99 -0.33 -3.50 16.87
C TYR A 99 -0.56 -4.22 15.54
N ILE A 100 -1.17 -3.53 14.60
CA ILE A 100 -1.46 -4.02 13.27
C ILE A 100 -0.73 -3.14 12.26
N PRO A 101 0.16 -3.71 11.43
CA PRO A 101 0.83 -2.95 10.39
C PRO A 101 -0.19 -2.47 9.35
N ALA A 102 -0.03 -1.21 8.95
CA ALA A 102 -0.89 -0.55 7.99
C ALA A 102 -0.09 0.35 7.06
N THR A 103 -0.56 0.50 5.83
CA THR A 103 0.05 1.40 4.86
C THR A 103 -0.99 2.22 4.11
N LEU A 104 -0.62 3.46 3.79
CA LEU A 104 -1.37 4.32 2.89
C LEU A 104 -0.51 4.61 1.67
N THR A 105 -0.96 4.18 0.49
CA THR A 105 -0.23 4.34 -0.77
C THR A 105 -0.97 5.26 -1.73
N LEU A 106 -0.31 6.31 -2.20
CA LEU A 106 -0.76 7.16 -3.30
C LEU A 106 -0.10 6.68 -4.59
N PHE A 107 -0.91 6.39 -5.60
CA PHE A 107 -0.41 5.94 -6.89
C PHE A 107 -0.12 7.13 -7.78
N VAL A 108 1.09 7.13 -8.33
CA VAL A 108 1.53 8.10 -9.33
C VAL A 108 1.94 7.32 -10.58
N PRO A 109 1.38 7.66 -11.75
CA PRO A 109 1.79 7.04 -13.01
C PRO A 109 3.30 7.13 -13.17
N GLU A 110 3.93 6.03 -13.57
CA GLU A 110 5.34 6.07 -13.91
C GLU A 110 5.52 6.91 -15.18
N ILE A 111 5.94 8.17 -15.01
CA ILE A 111 6.38 8.99 -16.13
C ILE A 111 7.71 8.38 -16.61
N HIS A 112 7.80 8.03 -17.88
CA HIS A 112 9.06 7.62 -18.50
C HIS A 112 10.11 8.67 -18.16
N ARG A 113 11.02 8.33 -17.25
CA ARG A 113 12.25 9.08 -17.09
C ARG A 113 13.01 8.79 -18.38
N SER A 114 12.96 9.72 -19.33
CA SER A 114 13.95 9.80 -20.38
C SER A 114 15.28 9.81 -19.65
N PHE A 115 16.00 8.71 -19.67
CA PHE A 115 17.36 8.69 -19.15
C PHE A 115 18.09 9.77 -19.94
N ILE A 116 18.62 10.79 -19.26
CA ILE A 116 19.61 11.68 -19.85
C ILE A 116 20.92 10.90 -19.86
N TYR A 117 20.94 9.79 -20.60
CA TYR A 117 22.15 9.28 -21.20
C TYR A 117 22.00 9.61 -22.68
N ASP A 118 22.09 10.91 -22.95
CA ASP A 118 22.46 11.41 -24.26
C ASP A 118 23.98 11.18 -24.36
N SER A 119 24.37 10.21 -25.17
CA SER A 119 25.76 9.95 -25.55
C SER A 119 25.81 9.67 -27.04
#